data_AF-A0AAD8PDL9-F1
#
_entry.id   AF-A0AAD8PDL9-F1
#
_cell.length_a   1.000
_cell.length_b   1.000
_cell.length_c   1.000
_cell.angle_alpha   90.00
_cell.angle_beta   90.00
_cell.angle_gamma   90.00
#
_symmetry.space_group_name_H-M   'P 1'
#
loop_
_entity.id
_entity.type
_entity.pdbx_description
1 polymer ?
#
loop_
_entity_poly.entity_id
_entity_poly.type
_entity_poly.pdbx_seq_one_letter_code
_entity_poly.pdbx_strand_id
1 'polypeptide(L)'
;MIPSGSVRGCPLISRLFSALGVSLLPHARICRRGVYWPPSADKRSRLVELPSGKKFFVFLGKRDADGKLEPVVCFIDRNGDRLTWLNSEELHQLEKLAPRLISYFDLWQQKASE
;
A
#
# COMPACT_ATOMS: atom_id res chain seq x y z
N MET A 1 -16.97 -8.40 -24.64
CA MET A 1 -18.34 -8.87 -24.35
C MET A 1 -18.40 -9.30 -22.89
N ILE A 2 -19.56 -9.11 -22.23
CA ILE A 2 -19.86 -9.14 -20.76
C ILE A 2 -19.70 -7.72 -20.13
N PRO A 3 -20.70 -7.16 -19.40
CA PRO A 3 -21.62 -6.17 -19.98
C PRO A 3 -21.83 -4.88 -19.14
N SER A 4 -22.68 -4.01 -19.68
CA SER A 4 -23.23 -2.76 -19.16
C SER A 4 -23.85 -2.85 -17.75
N GLY A 5 -23.46 -1.91 -16.88
CA GLY A 5 -24.14 -1.62 -15.60
C GLY A 5 -24.53 -0.14 -15.52
N SER A 6 -25.78 0.15 -15.91
CA SER A 6 -26.44 1.44 -15.72
C SER A 6 -26.93 1.55 -14.27
N VAL A 7 -26.47 2.55 -13.52
CA VAL A 7 -27.16 3.00 -12.29
C VAL A 7 -27.55 4.46 -12.44
N ARG A 8 -28.87 4.66 -12.41
CA ARG A 8 -29.57 5.93 -12.52
C ARG A 8 -29.54 6.65 -11.17
N GLY A 9 -29.31 7.97 -11.24
CA GLY A 9 -29.89 9.07 -10.47
C GLY A 9 -30.19 8.94 -8.97
N CYS A 10 -29.64 9.89 -8.20
CA CYS A 10 -30.42 10.62 -7.19
C CYS A 10 -30.28 12.12 -7.46
N PRO A 11 -31.33 12.78 -7.99
CA PRO A 11 -31.48 14.23 -7.96
C PRO A 11 -32.14 14.63 -6.63
N LEU A 12 -31.73 15.77 -6.05
CA LEU A 12 -32.37 16.55 -4.96
C LEU A 12 -31.39 16.86 -3.84
N ILE A 13 -30.59 17.92 -4.00
CA ILE A 13 -30.46 19.00 -2.99
C ILE A 13 -30.27 20.33 -3.76
N SER A 14 -31.30 21.18 -3.65
CA SER A 14 -31.40 22.66 -3.83
C SER A 14 -30.36 23.38 -4.70
N ARG A 15 -30.70 23.89 -5.90
CA ARG A 15 -31.42 25.16 -6.19
C ARG A 15 -30.95 26.40 -5.39
N LEU A 16 -30.51 27.38 -6.19
CA LEU A 16 -30.57 28.85 -6.00
C LEU A 16 -29.50 29.50 -5.12
N PHE A 17 -28.41 29.94 -5.76
CA PHE A 17 -27.95 31.32 -5.59
C PHE A 17 -27.60 31.93 -6.95
N SER A 18 -27.99 33.19 -7.07
CA SER A 18 -28.20 33.96 -8.29
C SER A 18 -26.91 34.58 -8.82
N ALA A 19 -26.92 34.81 -10.14
CA ALA A 19 -26.38 35.96 -10.85
C ALA A 19 -25.12 36.63 -10.29
N LEU A 20 -23.97 36.26 -10.85
CA LEU A 20 -22.89 37.16 -11.27
C LEU A 20 -22.07 36.36 -12.29
N GLY A 21 -21.92 36.91 -13.50
CA GLY A 21 -21.25 36.24 -14.62
C GLY A 21 -19.80 35.88 -14.29
N VAL A 22 -19.59 34.63 -13.86
CA VAL A 22 -18.27 34.01 -13.77
C VAL A 22 -18.33 32.79 -14.69
N SER A 23 -17.59 32.90 -15.79
CA SER A 23 -17.37 31.88 -16.79
C SER A 23 -17.21 30.48 -16.19
N LEU A 24 -18.04 29.56 -16.70
CA LEU A 24 -17.93 28.11 -16.54
C LEU A 24 -16.52 27.63 -16.89
N LEU A 25 -15.63 27.60 -15.91
CA LEU A 25 -14.53 26.65 -15.94
C LEU A 25 -15.14 25.29 -15.62
N PRO A 26 -15.00 24.27 -16.47
CA PRO A 26 -15.40 22.92 -16.09
C PRO A 26 -14.67 22.63 -14.79
N HIS A 27 -15.44 22.28 -13.75
CA HIS A 27 -14.90 21.71 -12.53
C HIS A 27 -13.97 20.59 -12.95
N ALA A 28 -12.67 20.89 -12.99
CA ALA A 28 -11.64 19.88 -13.07
C ALA A 28 -11.92 19.02 -11.84
N ARG A 29 -12.55 17.86 -12.08
CA ARG A 29 -12.58 16.81 -11.09
C ARG A 29 -11.11 16.57 -10.83
N ILE A 30 -10.62 17.09 -9.70
CA ILE A 30 -9.34 16.66 -9.15
C ILE A 30 -9.55 15.18 -8.96
N CYS A 31 -9.12 14.41 -9.95
CA CYS A 31 -9.06 12.98 -9.87
C CYS A 31 -8.10 12.77 -8.71
N ARG A 32 -8.64 12.52 -7.52
CA ARG A 32 -7.83 12.21 -6.34
C ARG A 32 -6.99 11.05 -6.80
N ARG A 33 -5.70 11.33 -7.08
CA ARG A 33 -4.73 10.33 -7.51
C ARG A 33 -4.92 9.19 -6.53
N GLY A 34 -5.37 8.05 -7.04
CA GLY A 34 -5.79 6.91 -6.24
C GLY A 34 -4.74 6.69 -5.15
N VAL A 35 -5.20 6.65 -3.91
CA VAL A 35 -4.34 6.52 -2.73
C VAL A 35 -3.34 5.40 -3.03
N TYR A 36 -2.05 5.76 -3.13
CA TYR A 36 -1.00 4.80 -3.55
C TYR A 36 -0.77 3.72 -2.48
N TRP A 37 -1.34 3.93 -1.29
CA TRP A 37 -1.19 3.07 -0.13
C TRP A 37 -2.42 3.14 0.80
N PRO A 38 -2.95 2.02 1.31
CA PRO A 38 -2.57 0.64 0.99
C PRO A 38 -3.05 0.24 -0.42
N PRO A 39 -2.35 -0.69 -1.11
CA PRO A 39 -2.81 -1.23 -2.38
C PRO A 39 -4.18 -1.90 -2.21
N SER A 40 -5.05 -1.72 -3.20
CA SER A 40 -6.36 -2.38 -3.25
C SER A 40 -6.20 -3.90 -3.18
N ALA A 41 -7.20 -4.59 -2.65
CA ALA A 41 -7.15 -6.05 -2.46
C ALA A 41 -6.80 -6.80 -3.76
N ASP A 42 -7.28 -6.33 -4.90
CA ASP A 42 -7.04 -6.94 -6.23
C ASP A 42 -5.59 -6.75 -6.74
N LYS A 43 -4.83 -5.85 -6.12
CA LYS A 43 -3.45 -5.51 -6.54
C LYS A 43 -2.38 -6.09 -5.60
N ARG A 44 -2.79 -6.95 -4.67
CA ARG A 44 -1.90 -7.60 -3.72
C ARG A 44 -2.23 -9.08 -3.57
N SER A 45 -1.26 -9.85 -3.10
CA SER A 45 -1.45 -11.24 -2.72
C SER A 45 -2.35 -11.35 -1.48
N ARG A 46 -2.71 -12.60 -1.16
CA ARG A 46 -3.31 -12.93 0.14
C ARG A 46 -2.43 -12.39 1.28
N LEU A 47 -3.07 -11.84 2.30
CA LEU A 47 -2.44 -11.47 3.57
C LEU A 47 -2.07 -12.74 4.34
N VAL A 48 -0.82 -12.81 4.79
CA VAL A 48 -0.30 -13.88 5.65
C VAL A 48 -0.06 -13.29 7.04
N GLU A 49 -0.59 -13.95 8.06
CA GLU A 49 -0.42 -13.52 9.45
C GLU A 49 0.80 -14.19 10.08
N LEU A 50 1.60 -13.41 10.80
CA LEU A 50 2.80 -13.88 11.50
C LEU A 50 2.47 -14.17 12.97
N PRO A 51 3.25 -15.03 13.65
CA PRO A 51 3.05 -15.34 15.08
C PRO A 51 3.08 -14.11 16.00
N SER A 52 3.77 -13.04 15.60
CA SER A 52 3.79 -11.76 16.33
C SER A 52 2.47 -10.97 16.22
N GLY A 53 1.51 -11.43 15.41
CA GLY A 53 0.27 -10.73 15.07
C GLY A 53 0.43 -9.69 13.95
N LYS A 54 1.65 -9.47 13.46
CA LYS A 54 1.90 -8.66 12.26
C LYS A 54 1.46 -9.42 11.02
N LYS A 55 1.28 -8.72 9.90
CA LYS A 55 0.87 -9.34 8.63
C LYS A 55 1.84 -8.97 7.53
N PHE A 56 1.91 -9.77 6.50
CA PHE A 56 2.63 -9.42 5.28
C PHE A 56 1.88 -9.85 4.03
N PHE A 57 2.19 -9.20 2.91
CA PHE A 57 1.67 -9.53 1.59
C PHE A 57 2.66 -9.08 0.51
N VAL A 58 2.48 -9.56 -0.71
CA VAL A 58 3.25 -9.17 -1.88
C VAL A 58 2.37 -8.30 -2.78
N PHE A 59 2.92 -7.23 -3.33
CA PHE A 59 2.25 -6.41 -4.33
C PHE A 59 3.24 -5.95 -5.40
N LEU A 60 2.73 -5.41 -6.51
CA LEU A 60 3.59 -4.81 -7.54
C LEU A 60 3.91 -3.37 -7.15
N GLY A 61 5.16 -3.14 -6.74
CA GLY A 61 5.73 -1.83 -6.46
C GLY A 61 6.38 -1.23 -7.70
N LYS A 62 6.44 0.10 -7.77
CA LYS A 62 7.20 0.80 -8.80
C LYS A 62 8.64 0.95 -8.34
N ARG A 63 9.61 0.49 -9.13
CA ARG A 63 11.04 0.66 -8.87
C ARG A 63 11.46 2.12 -9.00
N ASP A 64 12.28 2.61 -8.08
CA ASP A 64 12.70 4.02 -8.05
C ASP A 64 13.62 4.40 -9.22
N ALA A 65 14.51 3.50 -9.65
CA ALA A 65 15.49 3.78 -10.71
C ALA A 65 14.86 3.90 -12.11
N ASP A 66 14.03 2.92 -12.50
CA ASP A 66 13.54 2.79 -13.88
C ASP A 66 12.02 2.94 -14.00
N GLY A 67 11.30 3.03 -12.89
CA GLY A 67 9.85 3.07 -12.87
C GLY A 67 9.13 1.80 -13.32
N LYS A 68 9.87 0.70 -13.54
CA LYS A 68 9.29 -0.61 -13.86
C LYS A 68 8.59 -1.20 -12.65
N LEU A 69 7.57 -2.02 -12.89
CA LEU A 69 6.89 -2.76 -11.82
C LEU A 69 7.72 -3.96 -11.39
N GLU A 70 7.85 -4.14 -10.09
CA GLU A 70 8.55 -5.27 -9.48
C GLU A 70 7.77 -5.82 -8.29
N PRO A 71 7.89 -7.13 -7.98
CA PRO A 71 7.28 -7.69 -6.78
C PRO A 71 7.98 -7.13 -5.53
N VAL A 72 7.17 -6.67 -4.58
CA VAL A 72 7.63 -6.12 -3.30
C VAL A 72 6.89 -6.81 -2.18
N VAL A 73 7.65 -7.35 -1.21
CA VAL A 73 7.12 -7.88 0.04
C VAL A 73 6.88 -6.72 0.98
N CYS A 74 5.70 -6.64 1.59
CA CYS A 74 5.39 -5.59 2.56
C CYS A 74 4.92 -6.18 3.88
N PHE A 75 5.48 -5.65 4.96
CA PHE A 75 5.07 -5.93 6.33
C PHE A 75 4.21 -4.78 6.86
N ILE A 76 3.09 -5.16 7.46
CA ILE A 76 2.15 -4.24 8.11
C ILE A 76 1.91 -4.66 9.55
N ASP A 77 1.57 -3.69 10.38
CA ASP A 77 1.18 -3.94 11.76
C ASP A 77 -0.25 -4.48 11.87
N ARG A 78 -0.68 -4.84 13.09
CA ARG A 78 -2.05 -5.27 13.40
C ARG A 78 -3.11 -4.27 12.92
N ASN A 79 -2.78 -2.98 12.97
CA ASN A 79 -3.67 -1.88 12.58
C ASN A 79 -3.68 -1.62 11.07
N GLY A 80 -2.81 -2.27 10.29
CA GLY A 80 -2.66 -2.05 8.85
C GLY A 80 -1.64 -0.98 8.47
N ASP A 81 -0.94 -0.40 9.45
CA ASP A 81 0.14 0.56 9.21
C ASP A 81 1.37 -0.12 8.61
N ARG A 82 1.98 0.52 7.62
CA ARG A 82 3.18 0.00 6.95
C ARG A 82 4.37 0.05 7.87
N LEU A 83 5.00 -1.11 8.11
CA LEU A 83 6.24 -1.21 8.87
C LEU A 83 7.45 -1.08 7.95
N THR A 84 7.52 -1.94 6.94
CA THR A 84 8.59 -1.91 5.94
C THR A 84 8.14 -2.62 4.67
N TRP A 85 8.90 -2.43 3.59
CA TRP A 85 8.80 -3.22 2.38
C TRP A 85 10.19 -3.60 1.90
N LEU A 86 10.27 -4.68 1.12
CA LEU A 86 11.52 -5.17 0.57
C LEU A 86 11.26 -5.58 -0.87
N ASN A 87 12.03 -5.02 -1.80
CA ASN A 87 12.08 -5.55 -3.17
C ASN A 87 12.96 -6.80 -3.23
N SER A 88 13.15 -7.35 -4.43
CA SER A 88 13.96 -8.56 -4.62
C SER A 88 15.42 -8.41 -4.19
N GLU A 89 16.02 -7.24 -4.40
CA GLU A 89 17.43 -6.99 -4.07
C GLU A 89 17.63 -6.86 -2.55
N GLU A 90 16.78 -6.08 -1.89
CA GLU A 90 16.78 -5.89 -0.44
C GLU A 90 16.47 -7.20 0.29
N LEU A 91 15.54 -8.01 -0.23
CA LEU A 91 15.22 -9.32 0.32
C LEU A 91 16.42 -10.28 0.23
N HIS A 92 17.11 -10.30 -0.92
CA HIS A 92 18.32 -11.10 -1.12
C HIS A 92 19.47 -10.67 -0.20
N GLN A 93 19.63 -9.36 0.01
CA GLN A 93 20.62 -8.85 0.97
C GLN A 93 20.26 -9.23 2.40
N LEU A 94 18.98 -9.12 2.78
CA LEU A 94 18.50 -9.52 4.10
C LEU A 94 18.75 -11.02 4.34
N GLU A 95 18.50 -11.88 3.35
CA GLU A 95 18.78 -13.32 3.46
C GLU A 95 20.25 -13.59 3.76
N LYS A 96 21.18 -12.88 3.09
CA LYS A 96 22.62 -13.00 3.37
C LYS A 96 23.01 -12.49 4.76
N LEU A 97 22.34 -11.45 5.26
CA LEU A 97 22.65 -10.83 6.55
C LEU A 97 21.96 -11.53 7.73
N ALA A 98 20.84 -12.21 7.49
CA ALA A 98 20.00 -12.81 8.53
C ALA A 98 20.77 -13.72 9.50
N PRO A 99 21.66 -14.64 9.06
CA PRO A 99 22.40 -15.50 9.98
C PRO A 99 23.27 -14.71 10.96
N ARG A 100 23.89 -13.62 10.50
CA ARG A 100 24.74 -12.76 11.32
C ARG A 100 23.91 -11.91 12.28
N LEU A 101 22.72 -11.46 11.87
CA LEU A 101 21.81 -10.75 12.78
C LEU A 101 21.33 -11.68 13.90
N ILE A 102 20.98 -12.92 13.56
CA ILE A 102 20.54 -13.93 14.53
C ILE A 102 21.65 -14.19 15.56
N SER A 103 22.90 -14.39 15.13
CA SER A 103 24.00 -14.63 16.08
C SER A 103 24.24 -13.47 17.04
N TYR A 104 24.04 -12.23 16.61
CA TYR A 104 24.10 -11.07 17.50
C TYR A 104 22.94 -10.99 18.47
N PHE A 105 21.73 -11.38 18.05
CA PHE A 105 20.59 -11.50 18.96
C PHE A 105 20.84 -12.57 20.02
N ASP A 106 21.38 -13.73 19.64
CA ASP A 106 21.70 -14.83 20.57
C ASP A 106 22.76 -14.39 21.59
N LEU A 107 23.82 -13.73 21.14
CA LEU A 107 24.87 -13.19 22.01
C LEU A 107 24.32 -12.16 23.00
N TRP A 108 23.42 -11.28 22.54
CA TRP A 108 22.78 -10.30 23.42
C TRP A 108 21.88 -10.97 24.45
N GLN A 109 21.11 -12.00 24.07
CA GLN A 109 20.26 -12.75 25.01
C GLN A 109 21.08 -13.43 26.11
N GLN A 110 22.22 -14.05 25.75
CA GLN A 110 23.13 -14.65 26.72
C GLN A 110 23.62 -13.63 27.75
N LYS A 111 24.04 -12.45 27.28
CA LYS A 111 24.48 -11.36 28.16
C LYS A 111 23.36 -10.80 29.05
N ALA A 112 22.12 -10.79 28.57
CA ALA A 112 20.98 -10.30 29.36
C ALA A 112 20.53 -11.27 30.45
N SER A 113 20.92 -12.55 30.35
CA SER A 113 20.61 -13.59 31.35
C SER A 113 21.69 -13.79 32.42
N GLU A 114 22.86 -13.17 32.24
CA GLU A 114 23.98 -13.13 33.20
C GLU A 114 23.80 -11.98 34.21
#